data_AF-A0A652KHD0-F1
#
_entry.id   AF-A0A652KHD0-F1
#
_cell.length_a   1.000
_cell.length_b   1.000
_cell.length_c   1.000
_cell.angle_alpha   90.00
_cell.angle_beta   90.00
_cell.angle_gamma   90.00
#
_symmetry.space_group_name_H-M   'P 1'
#
loop_
_entity.id
_entity.type
_entity.pdbx_description
1 polymer ?
#
loop_
_entity_poly.entity_id
_entity_poly.type
_entity_poly.pdbx_seq_one_letter_code
_entity_poly.pdbx_strand_id
1 'polypeptide(L)'
;MTQPYRILVTGSRDWPDMDRLYAVLATAVYQHLPAVIVHGACPNGADAQAAWWIRMHGKTLGVTEERHPANWRPGGQLDRAAGFRRNAEMVNLGADICHAFIHNGSRGATHTADLAEKAGIPVHRWTT
;
A
#
# COMPACT_ATOMS: atom_id res chain seq x y z
N MET A 1 -14.12 19.18 -9.16
CA MET A 1 -13.01 18.96 -8.20
C MET A 1 -12.16 17.84 -8.77
N THR A 2 -10.84 18.02 -8.90
CA THR A 2 -9.94 16.98 -9.38
C THR A 2 -9.87 15.86 -8.35
N GLN A 3 -9.99 14.61 -8.78
CA GLN A 3 -9.84 13.44 -7.90
C GLN A 3 -8.39 13.38 -7.40
N PRO A 4 -8.13 13.08 -6.11
CA PRO A 4 -6.77 12.95 -5.60
C PRO A 4 -6.06 11.75 -6.25
N TYR A 5 -4.76 11.90 -6.48
CA TYR A 5 -3.92 10.84 -7.03
C TYR A 5 -3.78 9.69 -6.02
N ARG A 6 -4.08 8.47 -6.45
CA ARG A 6 -4.17 7.26 -5.61
C ARG A 6 -2.85 6.49 -5.68
N ILE A 7 -2.10 6.51 -4.58
CA ILE A 7 -0.84 5.79 -4.44
C ILE A 7 -1.10 4.52 -3.64
N LEU A 8 -1.11 3.36 -4.29
CA LEU A 8 -1.23 2.07 -3.63
C LEU A 8 0.12 1.65 -3.05
N VAL A 9 0.15 1.42 -1.75
CA VAL A 9 1.28 0.81 -1.04
C VAL A 9 0.92 -0.60 -0.61
N THR A 10 1.77 -1.54 -0.99
CA THR A 10 1.70 -2.91 -0.49
C THR A 10 3.11 -3.37 -0.16
N GLY A 11 3.26 -4.17 0.89
CA GLY A 11 4.59 -4.70 1.16
C GLY A 11 4.64 -5.77 2.22
N SER A 12 5.87 -6.16 2.49
CA SER A 12 6.21 -7.23 3.41
C SER A 12 6.00 -6.77 4.84
N ARG A 13 5.53 -7.68 5.70
CA ARG A 13 5.21 -7.37 7.10
C ARG A 13 6.46 -7.12 7.96
N ASP A 14 7.60 -7.46 7.40
CA ASP A 14 8.96 -7.40 7.91
C ASP A 14 9.88 -6.58 6.98
N TRP A 15 9.31 -5.70 6.15
CA TRP A 15 10.11 -4.83 5.28
C TRP A 15 11.14 -4.02 6.08
N PRO A 16 12.45 -4.18 5.82
CA PRO A 16 13.50 -3.66 6.71
C PRO A 16 13.92 -2.22 6.41
N ASP A 17 13.69 -1.75 5.17
CA ASP A 17 14.26 -0.50 4.65
C ASP A 17 13.22 0.63 4.66
N MET A 18 12.99 1.17 5.86
CA MET A 18 12.03 2.26 6.07
C MET A 18 12.41 3.54 5.33
N ASP A 19 13.71 3.84 5.23
CA ASP A 19 14.21 5.03 4.55
C ASP A 19 13.88 5.01 3.06
N ARG A 20 14.05 3.86 2.40
CA ARG A 20 13.63 3.68 1.00
C ARG A 20 12.14 3.87 0.82
N LEU A 21 11.31 3.34 1.72
CA LEU A 21 9.87 3.54 1.65
C LEU A 21 9.51 5.03 1.78
N TYR A 22 10.12 5.75 2.71
CA TYR A 22 9.86 7.17 2.92
C TYR A 22 10.32 8.04 1.76
N ALA A 23 11.48 7.75 1.18
CA ALA A 23 11.98 8.44 0.00
C ALA A 23 11.03 8.26 -1.20
N VAL A 24 10.50 7.04 -1.39
CA VAL A 24 9.53 6.73 -2.43
C VAL A 24 8.22 7.48 -2.21
N LEU A 25 7.66 7.44 -1.00
CA LEU A 25 6.43 8.16 -0.69
C LEU A 25 6.58 9.67 -0.85
N ALA A 26 7.66 10.25 -0.35
CA ALA A 26 7.93 11.67 -0.53
C ALA A 26 7.97 12.04 -2.01
N THR A 27 8.72 11.29 -2.82
CA THR A 27 8.85 11.55 -4.26
C THR A 27 7.49 11.46 -4.97
N ALA A 28 6.77 10.35 -4.78
CA ALA A 28 5.48 10.12 -5.44
C ALA A 28 4.44 11.17 -5.03
N VAL A 29 4.40 11.55 -3.74
CA VAL A 29 3.49 12.58 -3.25
C VAL A 29 3.83 13.96 -3.81
N TYR A 30 5.09 14.40 -3.77
CA TYR A 30 5.47 15.74 -4.25
C TYR A 30 5.21 15.92 -5.75
N GLN A 31 5.21 14.83 -6.52
CA GLN A 31 4.88 14.86 -7.94
C GLN A 31 3.37 14.94 -8.21
N HIS A 32 2.52 14.57 -7.23
CA HIS A 32 1.11 14.28 -7.48
C HIS A 32 0.15 14.76 -6.37
N LEU A 33 0.14 16.05 -6.05
CA LEU A 33 -0.82 16.62 -5.08
C LEU A 33 -2.13 17.09 -5.73
N PRO A 34 -3.29 16.94 -5.06
CA PRO A 34 -3.49 16.21 -3.80
C PRO A 34 -3.41 14.68 -4.00
N ALA A 35 -2.96 13.94 -2.97
CA ALA A 35 -2.80 12.48 -3.03
C ALA A 35 -3.54 11.76 -1.90
N VAL A 36 -3.91 10.51 -2.14
CA VAL A 36 -4.36 9.55 -1.13
C VAL A 36 -3.46 8.32 -1.19
N ILE A 37 -2.94 7.90 -0.03
CA ILE A 37 -2.17 6.67 0.09
C ILE A 37 -3.10 5.54 0.54
N VAL A 38 -3.21 4.52 -0.30
CA VAL A 38 -4.04 3.33 -0.09
C VAL A 38 -3.18 2.19 0.42
N HIS A 39 -3.54 1.56 1.53
CA HIS A 39 -2.78 0.41 2.05
C HIS A 39 -3.59 -0.54 2.93
N GLY A 40 -3.00 -1.71 3.23
CA GLY A 40 -3.66 -2.80 3.96
C GLY A 40 -3.83 -2.65 5.45
N ALA A 41 -3.29 -1.58 6.03
CA ALA A 41 -3.31 -1.37 7.46
C ALA A 41 -2.75 -2.57 8.25
N CYS A 42 -1.78 -3.30 7.68
CA CYS A 42 -1.00 -4.25 8.45
C CYS A 42 -0.28 -3.48 9.58
N PRO A 43 -0.34 -3.94 10.84
CA PRO A 43 0.25 -3.20 11.96
C PRO A 43 1.79 -3.15 11.94
N ASN A 44 2.42 -3.92 11.04
CA ASN A 44 3.87 -4.01 10.90
C ASN A 44 4.29 -3.88 9.43
N GLY A 45 5.58 -3.62 9.21
CA GLY A 45 6.20 -3.57 7.89
C GLY A 45 5.74 -2.37 7.06
N ALA A 46 5.69 -2.56 5.74
CA ALA A 46 5.49 -1.46 4.80
C ALA A 46 4.19 -0.66 5.04
N ASP A 47 3.07 -1.33 5.33
CA ASP A 47 1.78 -0.65 5.57
C ASP A 47 1.85 0.25 6.82
N ALA A 48 2.46 -0.24 7.90
CA ALA A 48 2.61 0.53 9.14
C ALA A 48 3.58 1.71 8.98
N GLN A 49 4.66 1.50 8.23
CA GLN A 49 5.61 2.55 7.90
C GLN A 49 4.93 3.64 7.05
N ALA A 50 4.14 3.27 6.04
CA ALA A 50 3.35 4.22 5.26
C ALA A 50 2.35 5.01 6.11
N ALA A 51 1.60 4.33 7.00
CA ALA A 51 0.69 4.99 7.93
C ALA A 51 1.42 6.00 8.84
N TRP A 52 2.61 5.65 9.32
CA TRP A 52 3.44 6.57 10.12
C TRP A 52 3.88 7.79 9.31
N TRP A 53 4.33 7.59 8.07
CA TRP A 53 4.72 8.69 7.18
C TRP A 53 3.55 9.65 6.93
N ILE A 54 2.35 9.13 6.66
CA ILE A 54 1.13 9.93 6.47
C ILE A 54 0.81 10.72 7.74
N ARG A 55 0.93 10.09 8.92
CA ARG A 55 0.71 10.78 10.20
C ARG A 55 1.66 11.96 10.38
N MET A 56 2.92 11.83 9.97
CA MET A 56 3.93 12.88 10.12
C MET A 56 3.79 14.01 9.10
N HIS A 57 3.43 13.69 7.85
CA HIS A 57 3.52 14.65 6.74
C HIS A 57 2.17 15.02 6.12
N GLY A 58 1.14 14.20 6.28
CA GLY A 58 -0.10 14.28 5.51
C GLY A 58 -0.89 15.57 5.72
N LYS A 59 -0.95 16.09 6.96
CA LYS A 59 -1.61 17.38 7.24
C LYS A 59 -0.96 18.54 6.50
N THR A 60 0.37 18.58 6.46
CA THR A 60 1.13 19.67 5.82
C THR A 60 1.09 19.56 4.30
N LEU A 61 1.12 18.34 3.77
CA LEU A 61 1.18 18.07 2.32
C LEU A 61 -0.20 17.93 1.66
N GLY A 62 -1.28 17.86 2.43
CA GLY A 62 -2.62 17.59 1.88
C GLY A 62 -2.77 16.13 1.40
N VAL A 63 -2.13 15.19 2.10
CA VAL A 63 -2.23 13.75 1.82
C VAL A 63 -3.19 13.09 2.79
N THR A 64 -4.08 12.25 2.28
CA THR A 64 -5.02 11.46 3.08
C THR A 64 -4.67 9.97 3.09
N GLU A 65 -5.23 9.23 4.03
CA GLU A 65 -5.02 7.79 4.22
C GLU A 65 -6.29 7.02 3.86
N GLU A 66 -6.15 5.93 3.09
CA GLU A 66 -7.22 4.98 2.82
C GLU A 66 -6.81 3.59 3.30
N ARG A 67 -7.41 3.16 4.42
CA ARG A 67 -7.04 1.94 5.14
C ARG A 67 -7.95 0.78 4.79
N HIS A 68 -7.34 -0.36 4.46
CA HIS A 68 -8.06 -1.60 4.14
C HIS A 68 -7.62 -2.76 5.06
N PRO A 69 -8.05 -2.79 6.33
CA PRO A 69 -7.70 -3.89 7.22
C PRO A 69 -8.34 -5.20 6.75
N ALA A 70 -7.56 -6.29 6.74
CA ALA A 70 -8.10 -7.60 6.40
C ALA A 70 -9.01 -8.14 7.50
N ASN A 71 -10.20 -8.63 7.13
CA ASN A 71 -11.10 -9.32 8.04
C ASN A 71 -10.61 -10.78 8.27
N TRP A 72 -9.71 -10.97 9.24
CA TRP A 72 -9.11 -12.26 9.53
C TRP A 72 -10.04 -13.27 10.19
N ARG A 73 -11.15 -12.82 10.79
CA ARG A 73 -12.07 -13.69 11.54
C ARG A 73 -13.54 -13.42 11.19
N PRO A 74 -13.93 -13.56 9.91
CA PRO A 74 -15.34 -13.45 9.55
C PRO A 74 -16.12 -14.54 10.29
N GLY A 75 -17.13 -14.14 11.08
CA GLY A 75 -17.88 -15.10 11.92
C GLY A 75 -17.04 -15.78 13.01
N GLY A 76 -15.91 -15.19 13.42
CA GLY A 76 -15.06 -15.69 14.51
C GLY A 76 -13.97 -16.71 14.11
N GLN A 77 -14.06 -17.28 12.91
CA GLN A 77 -13.11 -18.31 12.43
C GLN A 77 -11.97 -17.71 11.62
N LEU A 78 -10.74 -18.17 11.85
CA LEU A 78 -9.57 -17.66 11.13
C LEU A 78 -9.65 -17.96 9.63
N ASP A 79 -9.66 -16.91 8.82
CA ASP A 79 -9.58 -16.98 7.37
C ASP A 79 -8.20 -16.54 6.88
N ARG A 80 -7.40 -17.50 6.40
CA ARG A 80 -6.04 -17.25 5.92
C ARG A 80 -6.00 -16.52 4.57
N ALA A 81 -7.07 -16.55 3.80
CA ALA A 81 -7.19 -15.87 2.51
C ALA A 81 -7.68 -14.43 2.64
N ALA A 82 -8.11 -14.00 3.84
CA ALA A 82 -8.59 -12.64 4.09
C ALA A 82 -7.63 -11.55 3.61
N GLY A 83 -6.33 -11.72 3.87
CA GLY A 83 -5.30 -10.78 3.40
C GLY A 83 -5.24 -10.69 1.88
N PHE A 84 -5.28 -11.82 1.17
CA PHE A 84 -5.23 -11.84 -0.29
C PHE A 84 -6.50 -11.26 -0.93
N ARG A 85 -7.68 -11.57 -0.37
CA ARG A 85 -8.94 -10.98 -0.87
C ARG A 85 -8.97 -9.47 -0.69
N ARG A 86 -8.55 -8.98 0.48
CA ARG A 86 -8.38 -7.54 0.70
C ARG A 86 -7.38 -6.93 -0.28
N ASN A 87 -6.24 -7.59 -0.54
CA ASN A 87 -5.27 -7.08 -1.52
C ASN A 87 -5.90 -6.88 -2.90
N ALA A 88 -6.70 -7.87 -3.35
CA ALA A 88 -7.43 -7.77 -4.61
C ALA A 88 -8.49 -6.66 -4.60
N GLU A 89 -9.20 -6.48 -3.48
CA GLU A 89 -10.16 -5.38 -3.30
C GLU A 89 -9.51 -4.01 -3.49
N MET A 90 -8.36 -3.75 -2.84
CA MET A 90 -7.64 -2.48 -3.02
C MET A 90 -7.23 -2.23 -4.48
N VAL A 91 -6.78 -3.27 -5.18
CA VAL A 91 -6.43 -3.17 -6.61
C VAL A 91 -7.67 -2.88 -7.45
N ASN A 92 -8.79 -3.56 -7.18
CA ASN A 92 -10.05 -3.37 -7.91
C ASN A 92 -10.67 -1.98 -7.70
N LEU A 93 -10.43 -1.36 -6.54
CA LEU A 93 -10.82 0.04 -6.28
C LEU A 93 -10.01 1.05 -7.10
N GLY A 94 -8.94 0.60 -7.77
CA GLY A 94 -8.09 1.40 -8.62
C GLY A 94 -7.03 2.19 -7.86
N ALA A 95 -5.89 2.38 -8.52
CA ALA A 95 -4.83 3.28 -8.11
C ALA A 95 -4.15 3.85 -9.36
N ASP A 96 -3.53 5.01 -9.23
CA ASP A 96 -2.78 5.63 -10.32
C ASP A 96 -1.35 5.08 -10.39
N ILE A 97 -0.81 4.63 -9.25
CA ILE A 97 0.48 3.94 -9.15
C ILE A 97 0.48 2.95 -7.99
N CYS A 98 1.23 1.85 -8.14
CA CYS A 98 1.47 0.88 -7.07
C CYS A 98 2.96 0.80 -6.74
N HIS A 99 3.31 0.98 -5.46
CA HIS A 99 4.63 0.70 -4.93
C HIS A 99 4.58 -0.57 -4.08
N ALA A 100 5.25 -1.62 -4.56
CA ALA A 100 5.29 -2.94 -3.92
C ALA A 100 6.65 -3.19 -3.27
N PHE A 101 6.68 -3.22 -1.93
CA PHE A 101 7.88 -3.44 -1.12
C PHE A 101 8.04 -4.92 -0.72
N ILE A 102 8.83 -5.67 -1.49
CA ILE A 102 8.92 -7.13 -1.45
C ILE A 102 10.25 -7.56 -0.82
N HIS A 103 10.21 -8.00 0.43
CA HIS A 103 11.35 -8.59 1.13
C HIS A 103 11.29 -10.11 1.02
N ASN A 104 12.42 -10.77 0.70
CA ASN A 104 12.54 -12.23 0.67
C ASN A 104 11.43 -12.94 -0.14
N GLY A 105 11.03 -12.33 -1.27
CA GLY A 105 9.97 -12.90 -2.12
C GLY A 105 8.59 -12.99 -1.46
N SER A 106 8.27 -12.08 -0.52
CA SER A 106 6.97 -12.01 0.15
C SER A 106 5.79 -12.30 -0.77
N ARG A 107 5.13 -13.44 -0.53
CA ARG A 107 4.01 -13.93 -1.37
C ARG A 107 2.86 -12.93 -1.42
N GLY A 108 2.56 -12.28 -0.30
CA GLY A 108 1.45 -11.33 -0.20
C GLY A 108 1.68 -10.08 -1.05
N ALA A 109 2.87 -9.47 -0.92
CA ALA A 109 3.24 -8.27 -1.66
C ALA A 109 3.41 -8.56 -3.16
N THR A 110 4.07 -9.68 -3.49
CA THR A 110 4.24 -10.15 -4.88
C THR A 110 2.88 -10.36 -5.55
N HIS A 111 1.96 -11.07 -4.89
CA HIS A 111 0.62 -11.30 -5.43
C HIS A 111 -0.16 -9.98 -5.66
N THR A 112 -0.07 -9.01 -4.75
CA THR A 112 -0.71 -7.70 -4.98
C THR A 112 -0.11 -6.97 -6.18
N ALA A 113 1.22 -7.00 -6.32
CA ALA A 113 1.90 -6.38 -7.45
C ALA A 113 1.47 -7.03 -8.77
N ASP A 114 1.41 -8.36 -8.82
CA ASP A 114 0.93 -9.11 -10.00
C ASP A 114 -0.52 -8.75 -10.35
N LEU A 115 -1.38 -8.58 -9.35
CA LEU A 115 -2.77 -8.15 -9.56
C LEU A 115 -2.85 -6.71 -10.09
N ALA A 116 -2.05 -5.80 -9.55
CA ALA A 116 -2.02 -4.41 -9.99
C ALA A 116 -1.54 -4.28 -11.45
N GLU A 117 -0.49 -5.01 -11.83
CA GLU A 117 0.00 -5.08 -13.21
C GLU A 117 -1.08 -5.61 -14.16
N LYS A 118 -1.79 -6.68 -13.77
CA LYS A 118 -2.91 -7.23 -14.55
C LYS A 118 -4.07 -6.26 -14.71
N ALA A 119 -4.29 -5.39 -13.71
CA ALA A 119 -5.29 -4.34 -13.75
C ALA A 119 -4.84 -3.11 -14.57
N GLY A 120 -3.62 -3.11 -15.12
CA GLY A 120 -3.08 -1.99 -15.89
C GLY A 120 -2.56 -0.83 -15.05
N ILE A 121 -2.42 -1.02 -13.73
CA ILE A 121 -1.86 -0.02 -12.83
C ILE A 121 -0.33 -0.02 -12.99
N PRO A 122 0.33 1.12 -13.23
CA PRO A 122 1.79 1.21 -13.20
C PRO A 122 2.36 0.72 -11.86
N VAL A 123 3.33 -0.20 -11.90
CA VAL A 123 3.90 -0.82 -10.69
C VAL A 123 5.40 -0.61 -10.61
N HIS A 124 5.88 -0.20 -9.44
CA HIS A 124 7.28 -0.28 -9.06
C HIS A 124 7.47 -1.33 -7.96
N ARG A 125 8.31 -2.33 -8.24
CA ARG A 125 8.70 -3.36 -7.27
C ARG A 125 10.02 -2.99 -6.63
N TRP A 126 10.02 -2.83 -5.32
CA TRP A 126 11.20 -2.57 -4.50
C TRP A 126 11.56 -3.86 -3.77
N THR A 127 12.69 -4.47 -4.13
CA THR A 127 13.09 -5.78 -3.61
C THR A 127 14.29 -5.69 -2.67
N THR A 128 14.33 -6.60 -1.70
CA THR A 128 15.46 -6.89 -0.80
C THR A 128 15.57 -8.38 -0.56
#